data_AF-A0A939FSH4-F1
#
_entry.id   AF-A0A939FSH4-F1
#
_cell.length_a   1.000
_cell.length_b   1.000
_cell.length_c   1.000
_cell.angle_alpha   90.00
_cell.angle_beta   90.00
_cell.angle_gamma   90.00
#
_symmetry.space_group_name_H-M   'P 1'
#
loop_
_entity.id
_entity.type
_entity.pdbx_description
1 polymer ?
#
loop_
_entity_poly.entity_id
_entity_poly.type
_entity_poly.pdbx_seq_one_letter_code
_entity_poly.pdbx_strand_id
1 'polypeptide(L)'
;MSMFEISIAGTAVSTNDRPIRRPAGHQSMRNVLPILPLIACLAHPALAANAKPRSDVQDLKACMIKAKADPRGCIESIVNPCVKALSNDSEDGVNGCYDREAAAWDDILNTTYKSELADAESFDKDAKANGGEPGAAISLKQAQRAWIAFRDAECSRLYARNMDGTIRFTVAAACQNRLTAERAIELSQSDAP
;
A
#
# COMPACT_ATOMS: atom_id res chain seq x y z
N MET A 1 -5.94 7.73 36.04
CA MET A 1 -7.00 8.26 35.15
C MET A 1 -7.11 7.31 33.97
N SER A 2 -8.18 6.52 33.97
CA SER A 2 -8.46 5.47 32.98
C SER A 2 -9.09 6.11 31.75
N MET A 3 -8.58 5.82 30.54
CA MET A 3 -9.17 6.29 29.29
C MET A 3 -9.65 5.10 28.45
N PHE A 4 -10.97 4.97 28.44
CA PHE A 4 -11.85 4.59 27.33
C PHE A 4 -11.66 3.23 26.65
N GLU A 5 -12.45 2.27 27.11
CA GLU A 5 -13.04 1.25 26.24
C GLU A 5 -14.06 1.89 25.29
N ILE A 6 -13.94 1.59 24.00
CA ILE A 6 -15.01 1.82 23.02
C ILE A 6 -15.40 0.46 22.45
N SER A 7 -16.47 -0.09 23.01
CA SER A 7 -17.21 -1.24 22.50
C SER A 7 -18.13 -0.78 21.38
N ILE A 8 -17.95 -1.29 20.15
CA ILE A 8 -18.89 -1.06 19.04
C ILE A 8 -19.65 -2.38 18.80
N ALA A 9 -20.88 -2.41 19.31
CA ALA A 9 -21.86 -3.44 19.00
C ALA A 9 -22.36 -3.28 17.55
N GLY A 10 -22.40 -4.40 16.82
CA GLY A 10 -22.85 -4.45 15.43
C GLY A 10 -24.36 -4.28 15.25
N THR A 11 -24.74 -3.64 14.15
CA THR A 11 -26.11 -3.65 13.62
C THR A 11 -26.11 -4.21 12.21
N ALA A 12 -26.80 -5.34 12.05
CA ALA A 12 -27.04 -6.00 10.77
C ALA A 12 -28.01 -5.17 9.90
N VAL A 13 -27.64 -4.92 8.64
CA VAL A 13 -28.53 -4.36 7.62
C VAL A 13 -29.26 -5.51 6.91
N SER A 14 -30.58 -5.48 6.97
CA SER A 14 -31.48 -6.43 6.31
C SER A 14 -31.65 -6.07 4.83
N THR A 15 -31.27 -6.98 3.92
CA THR A 15 -31.51 -6.85 2.48
C THR A 15 -32.87 -7.45 2.12
N ASN A 16 -33.79 -6.63 1.64
CA ASN A 16 -35.11 -7.05 1.17
C ASN A 16 -35.13 -7.09 -0.37
N ASP A 17 -34.79 -8.23 -0.96
CA ASP A 17 -34.88 -8.46 -2.39
C ASP A 17 -36.30 -8.89 -2.78
N ARG A 18 -36.99 -8.06 -3.58
CA ARG A 18 -38.22 -8.44 -4.28
C ARG A 18 -37.93 -8.69 -5.77
N PRO A 19 -38.30 -9.86 -6.34
CA PRO A 19 -38.07 -10.14 -7.75
C PRO A 19 -39.11 -9.45 -8.63
N ILE A 20 -38.65 -8.67 -9.62
CA ILE A 20 -39.50 -8.05 -10.65
C ILE A 20 -39.77 -9.08 -11.76
N ARG A 21 -41.04 -9.42 -11.96
CA ARG A 21 -41.52 -10.30 -13.04
C ARG A 21 -41.66 -9.50 -14.35
N ARG A 22 -40.97 -9.90 -15.43
CA ARG A 22 -41.12 -9.30 -16.77
C ARG A 22 -42.26 -9.98 -17.55
N PRO A 23 -43.12 -9.25 -18.28
CA PRO A 23 -44.12 -9.85 -19.15
C PRO A 23 -43.52 -10.31 -20.49
N ALA A 24 -44.04 -11.42 -21.01
CA ALA A 24 -43.66 -12.00 -22.29
C ALA A 24 -44.23 -11.16 -23.46
N GLY A 25 -43.35 -10.52 -24.23
CA GLY A 25 -43.68 -9.85 -25.48
C GLY A 25 -43.60 -10.82 -26.66
N HIS A 26 -44.66 -10.85 -27.47
CA HIS A 26 -44.75 -11.59 -28.73
C HIS A 26 -43.64 -11.19 -29.72
N GLN A 27 -42.93 -12.17 -30.26
CA GLN A 27 -41.93 -11.98 -31.32
C GLN A 27 -42.61 -11.95 -32.70
N SER A 28 -42.60 -10.79 -33.34
CA SER A 28 -42.92 -10.64 -34.76
C SER A 28 -41.62 -10.70 -35.56
N MET A 29 -41.38 -11.82 -36.27
CA MET A 29 -40.25 -11.96 -37.19
C MET A 29 -40.42 -11.00 -38.38
N ARG A 30 -39.57 -9.97 -38.45
CA ARG A 30 -39.30 -9.20 -39.68
C ARG A 30 -37.87 -9.51 -40.11
N ASN A 31 -37.73 -10.14 -41.27
CA ASN A 31 -36.44 -10.40 -41.92
C ASN A 31 -35.73 -9.06 -42.21
N VAL A 32 -34.62 -8.80 -41.52
CA VAL A 32 -33.69 -7.73 -41.83
C VAL A 32 -32.33 -8.39 -42.08
N LEU A 33 -31.84 -8.33 -43.31
CA LEU A 33 -30.46 -8.71 -43.64
C LEU A 33 -29.49 -7.82 -42.84
N PRO A 34 -28.56 -8.37 -42.03
CA PRO A 34 -27.59 -7.55 -41.33
C PRO A 34 -26.41 -7.21 -42.26
N ILE A 35 -26.32 -5.94 -42.64
CA ILE A 35 -25.09 -5.32 -43.17
C ILE A 35 -24.09 -5.30 -42.02
N LEU A 36 -22.95 -5.99 -42.17
CA LEU A 36 -21.88 -6.06 -41.18
C LEU A 36 -21.14 -4.71 -41.12
N PRO A 37 -21.20 -3.91 -40.04
CA PRO A 37 -20.35 -2.74 -39.92
C PRO A 37 -18.95 -3.17 -39.46
N LEU A 38 -17.95 -2.88 -40.28
CA LEU A 38 -16.53 -3.01 -39.94
C LEU A 38 -16.19 -1.95 -38.87
N ILE A 39 -16.33 -2.31 -37.60
CA ILE A 39 -15.89 -1.48 -36.47
C ILE A 39 -14.37 -1.56 -36.43
N ALA A 40 -13.71 -0.52 -36.95
CA ALA A 40 -12.29 -0.28 -36.74
C ALA A 40 -12.07 0.01 -35.25
N CYS A 41 -11.54 -0.96 -34.51
CA CYS A 41 -11.01 -0.74 -33.17
C CYS A 41 -9.85 0.25 -33.27
N LEU A 42 -10.13 1.54 -33.07
CA LEU A 42 -9.10 2.52 -32.74
C LEU A 42 -8.49 2.06 -31.42
N ALA A 43 -7.29 1.49 -31.49
CA ALA A 43 -6.46 1.23 -30.33
C ALA A 43 -6.25 2.56 -29.62
N HIS A 44 -7.01 2.77 -28.54
CA HIS A 44 -6.73 3.86 -27.63
C HIS A 44 -5.37 3.56 -27.01
N PRO A 45 -4.41 4.49 -27.05
CA PRO A 45 -3.22 4.34 -26.23
C PRO A 45 -3.72 4.24 -24.79
N ALA A 46 -3.52 3.07 -24.17
CA ALA A 46 -3.67 2.94 -22.74
C ALA A 46 -2.73 3.98 -22.13
N LEU A 47 -3.29 4.94 -21.40
CA LEU A 47 -2.51 5.78 -20.50
C LEU A 47 -1.68 4.82 -19.65
N ALA A 48 -0.37 4.80 -19.89
CA ALA A 48 0.55 4.07 -19.06
C ALA A 48 0.36 4.60 -17.63
N ALA A 49 -0.24 3.79 -16.77
CA ALA A 49 -0.18 4.03 -15.34
C ALA A 49 1.31 4.21 -15.00
N ASN A 50 1.65 5.31 -14.33
CA ASN A 50 3.00 5.63 -13.88
C ASN A 50 3.67 4.40 -13.26
N ALA A 51 4.40 3.65 -14.08
CA ALA A 51 5.16 2.51 -13.61
C ALA A 51 6.29 3.10 -12.78
N LYS A 52 6.18 2.95 -11.44
CA LYS A 52 7.23 3.30 -10.49
C LYS A 52 8.56 2.79 -11.04
N PRO A 53 9.65 3.58 -11.06
CA PRO A 53 10.91 3.12 -11.59
C PRO A 53 11.38 1.90 -10.78
N ARG A 54 11.39 0.71 -11.41
CA ARG A 54 11.94 -0.52 -10.83
C ARG A 54 13.37 -0.33 -10.29
N SER A 55 14.06 0.69 -10.79
CA SER A 55 15.38 1.13 -10.32
C SER A 55 15.38 1.57 -8.85
N ASP A 56 14.36 2.27 -8.36
CA ASP A 56 14.39 2.83 -7.00
C ASP A 56 14.41 1.75 -5.92
N VAL A 57 13.64 0.69 -6.14
CA VAL A 57 13.66 -0.49 -5.27
C VAL A 57 15.05 -1.13 -5.25
N GLN A 58 15.74 -1.17 -6.40
CA GLN A 58 17.10 -1.71 -6.48
C GLN A 58 18.11 -0.81 -5.80
N ASP A 59 17.99 0.50 -5.98
CA ASP A 59 18.87 1.52 -5.38
C ASP A 59 18.74 1.52 -3.86
N LEU A 60 17.51 1.46 -3.32
CA LEU A 60 17.27 1.34 -1.88
C LEU A 60 17.84 0.03 -1.32
N LYS A 61 17.64 -1.10 -2.00
CA LYS A 61 18.24 -2.39 -1.59
C LYS A 61 19.76 -2.34 -1.59
N ALA A 62 20.38 -1.77 -2.63
CA ALA A 62 21.81 -1.58 -2.70
C ALA A 62 22.33 -0.67 -1.57
N CYS A 63 21.57 0.40 -1.26
CA CYS A 63 21.86 1.26 -0.12
C CYS A 63 21.84 0.47 1.20
N MET A 64 20.79 -0.31 1.47
CA MET A 64 20.67 -1.07 2.72
C MET A 64 21.83 -2.05 2.90
N ILE A 65 22.24 -2.75 1.83
CA ILE A 65 23.39 -3.66 1.84
C ILE A 65 24.68 -2.90 2.19
N LYS A 66 24.89 -1.71 1.62
CA LYS A 66 26.06 -0.87 1.89
C LYS A 66 26.06 -0.31 3.31
N ALA A 67 24.88 0.09 3.81
CA ALA A 67 24.69 0.70 5.12
C ALA A 67 24.86 -0.31 6.28
N LYS A 68 24.72 -1.61 5.99
CA LYS A 68 24.97 -2.71 6.93
C LYS A 68 24.14 -2.58 8.22
N ALA A 69 24.79 -2.19 9.31
CA ALA A 69 24.21 -2.14 10.65
C ALA A 69 23.18 -1.01 10.82
N ASP A 70 23.22 0.02 9.96
CA ASP A 70 22.26 1.13 10.04
C ASP A 70 21.60 1.45 8.69
N PRO A 71 20.68 0.60 8.19
CA PRO A 71 19.95 0.86 6.96
C PRO A 71 19.04 2.10 7.00
N ARG A 72 18.81 2.69 8.18
CA ARG A 72 18.03 3.93 8.31
C ARG A 72 18.71 5.11 7.61
N GLY A 73 20.02 5.04 7.38
CA GLY A 73 20.76 6.01 6.56
C GLY A 73 20.34 6.03 5.07
N CYS A 74 19.51 5.08 4.63
CA CYS A 74 18.95 5.05 3.28
C CYS A 74 17.63 5.79 3.14
N ILE A 75 17.02 6.20 4.26
CA ILE A 75 15.83 7.05 4.25
C ILE A 75 16.22 8.39 3.62
N GLU A 76 15.41 8.87 2.68
CA GLU A 76 15.64 10.05 1.84
C GLU A 76 16.84 9.95 0.87
N SER A 77 17.41 8.76 0.64
CA SER A 77 18.46 8.57 -0.38
C SER A 77 17.97 8.81 -1.81
N ILE A 78 16.66 8.65 -2.03
CA ILE A 78 15.97 8.96 -3.28
C ILE A 78 15.38 10.37 -3.23
N VAL A 79 14.82 10.79 -2.09
CA VAL A 79 14.20 12.11 -1.91
C VAL A 79 15.21 13.23 -2.15
N ASN A 80 16.40 13.14 -1.55
CA ASN A 80 17.40 14.20 -1.60
C ASN A 80 17.85 14.57 -3.03
N PRO A 81 18.27 13.62 -3.90
CA PRO A 81 18.61 13.96 -5.28
C PRO A 81 17.38 14.39 -6.10
N CYS A 82 16.20 13.83 -5.81
CA CYS A 82 14.94 14.25 -6.45
C CYS A 82 14.63 15.72 -6.17
N VAL A 83 14.62 16.13 -4.90
CA VAL A 83 14.35 17.52 -4.48
C VAL A 83 15.37 18.49 -5.08
N LYS A 84 16.66 18.11 -5.11
CA LYS A 84 17.71 18.92 -5.72
C LYS A 84 17.52 19.15 -7.23
N ALA A 85 16.88 18.21 -7.91
CA ALA A 85 16.61 18.27 -9.35
C ALA A 85 15.31 19.01 -9.69
N LEU A 86 14.48 19.35 -8.70
CA LEU A 86 13.23 20.07 -8.94
C LEU A 86 13.50 21.46 -9.51
N SER A 87 12.82 21.77 -10.61
CA SER A 87 12.67 23.12 -11.14
C SER A 87 11.34 23.74 -10.68
N ASN A 88 11.19 25.05 -10.86
CA ASN A 88 9.98 25.80 -10.51
C ASN A 88 8.71 25.27 -11.21
N ASP A 89 8.88 24.60 -12.36
CA ASP A 89 7.81 24.07 -13.19
C ASP A 89 7.52 22.57 -12.92
N SER A 90 8.13 21.98 -11.88
CA SER A 90 7.96 20.56 -11.59
C SER A 90 6.55 20.24 -11.12
N GLU A 91 5.83 19.40 -11.87
CA GLU A 91 4.43 19.01 -11.59
C GLU A 91 4.25 18.29 -10.25
N ASP A 92 5.25 17.50 -9.83
CA ASP A 92 5.21 16.65 -8.63
C ASP A 92 5.59 17.39 -7.33
N GLY A 93 6.35 18.48 -7.44
CA GLY A 93 6.92 19.22 -6.31
C GLY A 93 7.70 18.34 -5.31
N VAL A 94 7.94 18.87 -4.11
CA VAL A 94 8.66 18.13 -3.04
C VAL A 94 7.88 16.89 -2.57
N ASN A 95 6.55 16.94 -2.59
CA ASN A 95 5.70 15.83 -2.13
C ASN A 95 5.87 14.59 -3.01
N GLY A 96 5.93 14.75 -4.34
CA GLY A 96 6.11 13.61 -5.24
C GLY A 96 7.47 12.93 -5.07
N CYS A 97 8.53 13.64 -4.65
CA CYS A 97 9.80 13.00 -4.28
C CYS A 97 9.64 12.07 -3.08
N TYR A 98 8.89 12.48 -2.05
CA TYR A 98 8.57 11.64 -0.91
C TYR A 98 7.67 10.46 -1.30
N ASP A 99 6.64 10.70 -2.12
CA ASP A 99 5.73 9.65 -2.57
C ASP A 99 6.46 8.60 -3.41
N ARG A 100 7.43 9.01 -4.25
CA ARG A 100 8.30 8.13 -5.05
C ARG A 100 9.16 7.21 -4.18
N GLU A 101 9.81 7.75 -3.15
CA GLU A 101 10.61 6.93 -2.24
C GLU A 101 9.72 6.03 -1.36
N ALA A 102 8.62 6.57 -0.82
CA ALA A 102 7.66 5.82 -0.01
C ALA A 102 7.09 4.64 -0.81
N ALA A 103 6.84 4.85 -2.09
CA ALA A 103 6.41 3.84 -3.04
C ALA A 103 7.42 2.70 -3.21
N ALA A 104 8.72 2.99 -3.25
CA ALA A 104 9.77 1.99 -3.36
C ALA A 104 9.97 1.25 -2.03
N TRP A 105 9.87 1.95 -0.89
CA TRP A 105 9.85 1.33 0.43
C TRP A 105 8.65 0.40 0.63
N ASP A 106 7.46 0.77 0.14
CA ASP A 106 6.26 -0.08 0.22
C ASP A 106 6.40 -1.37 -0.61
N ASP A 107 7.04 -1.31 -1.77
CA ASP A 107 7.34 -2.50 -2.57
C ASP A 107 8.31 -3.44 -1.82
N ILE A 108 9.33 -2.89 -1.16
CA ILE A 108 10.25 -3.64 -0.29
C ILE A 108 9.47 -4.25 0.88
N LEU A 109 8.70 -3.44 1.60
CA LEU A 109 7.88 -3.83 2.75
C LEU A 109 6.95 -5.00 2.42
N ASN A 110 6.18 -4.90 1.34
CA ASN A 110 5.24 -5.94 0.93
C ASN A 110 5.92 -7.22 0.45
N THR A 111 7.13 -7.11 -0.13
CA THR A 111 7.93 -8.28 -0.50
C THR A 111 8.45 -8.99 0.74
N THR A 112 9.05 -8.25 1.67
CA THR A 112 9.57 -8.80 2.93
C THR A 112 8.46 -9.42 3.78
N TYR A 113 7.32 -8.71 3.94
CA TYR A 113 6.16 -9.22 4.66
C TYR A 113 5.66 -10.57 4.12
N LYS A 114 5.68 -10.78 2.80
CA LYS A 114 5.28 -12.07 2.22
C LYS A 114 6.25 -13.20 2.56
N SER A 115 7.55 -12.91 2.63
CA SER A 115 8.57 -13.87 3.06
C SER A 115 8.37 -14.23 4.52
N GLU A 116 8.37 -13.23 5.39
CA GLU A 116 8.15 -13.34 6.84
C GLU A 116 6.86 -14.09 7.18
N LEU A 117 5.78 -13.84 6.42
CA LEU A 117 4.54 -14.56 6.62
C LEU A 117 4.64 -16.04 6.24
N ALA A 118 5.35 -16.38 5.17
CA ALA A 118 5.57 -17.76 4.78
C ALA A 118 6.42 -18.50 5.84
N ASP A 119 7.43 -17.85 6.39
CA ASP A 119 8.29 -18.39 7.43
C ASP A 119 7.51 -18.57 8.75
N ALA A 120 6.72 -17.58 9.14
CA ALA A 120 5.81 -17.69 10.29
C ALA A 120 4.77 -18.81 10.12
N GLU A 121 4.23 -19.02 8.92
CA GLU A 121 3.33 -20.13 8.61
C GLU A 121 4.04 -21.49 8.60
N SER A 122 5.34 -21.54 8.30
CA SER A 122 6.15 -22.74 8.46
C SER A 122 6.40 -23.05 9.93
N PHE A 123 6.80 -22.04 10.71
CA PHE A 123 7.00 -22.15 12.16
C PHE A 123 5.73 -22.65 12.87
N ASP A 124 4.56 -22.12 12.51
CA ASP A 124 3.28 -22.55 13.08
C ASP A 124 2.96 -24.03 12.78
N LYS A 125 3.33 -24.54 11.60
CA LYS A 125 3.17 -25.96 11.25
C LYS A 125 4.09 -26.84 12.10
N ASP A 126 5.34 -26.44 12.26
CA ASP A 126 6.33 -27.18 13.06
C ASP A 126 5.97 -27.18 14.54
N ALA A 127 5.55 -26.03 15.08
CA ALA A 127 5.05 -25.92 16.45
C ALA A 127 3.90 -26.90 16.68
N LYS A 128 2.90 -26.92 15.79
CA LYS A 128 1.76 -27.84 15.88
C LYS A 128 2.18 -29.31 15.79
N ALA A 129 3.12 -29.66 14.90
CA ALA A 129 3.61 -31.03 14.75
C ALA A 129 4.34 -31.53 16.00
N ASN A 130 4.97 -30.62 16.75
CA ASN A 130 5.74 -30.92 17.97
C ASN A 130 4.92 -30.72 19.27
N GLY A 131 3.60 -30.51 19.17
CA GLY A 131 2.73 -30.31 20.33
C GLY A 131 2.82 -28.93 20.99
N GLY A 132 3.46 -27.96 20.33
CA GLY A 132 3.47 -26.55 20.72
C GLY A 132 2.25 -25.76 20.20
N GLU A 133 2.13 -24.51 20.65
CA GLU A 133 1.05 -23.60 20.27
C GLU A 133 1.44 -22.77 19.02
N PRO A 134 0.67 -22.84 17.91
CA PRO A 134 0.88 -21.96 16.76
C PRO A 134 0.38 -20.54 17.04
N GLY A 135 0.91 -19.54 16.34
CA GLY A 135 0.43 -18.17 16.46
C GLY A 135 1.31 -17.10 15.81
N ALA A 136 2.47 -17.46 15.26
CA ALA A 136 3.41 -16.53 14.65
C ALA A 136 2.76 -15.80 13.47
N ALA A 137 2.10 -16.53 12.55
CA ALA A 137 1.50 -15.92 11.36
C ALA A 137 0.34 -14.98 11.70
N ILE A 138 -0.48 -15.35 12.69
CA ILE A 138 -1.59 -14.51 13.17
C ILE A 138 -1.04 -13.24 13.84
N SER A 139 -0.01 -13.39 14.68
CA SER A 139 0.63 -12.28 15.38
C SER A 139 1.26 -11.29 14.41
N LEU A 140 1.97 -11.78 13.38
CA LEU A 140 2.55 -10.93 12.33
C LEU A 140 1.47 -10.15 11.56
N LYS A 141 0.37 -10.82 11.17
CA LYS A 141 -0.79 -10.19 10.52
C LYS A 141 -1.41 -9.09 11.39
N GLN A 142 -1.55 -9.34 12.69
CA GLN A 142 -2.07 -8.36 13.65
C GLN A 142 -1.13 -7.17 13.82
N ALA A 143 0.17 -7.42 14.01
CA ALA A 143 1.19 -6.39 14.13
C ALA A 143 1.21 -5.47 12.91
N GLN A 144 1.16 -6.03 11.69
CA GLN A 144 1.18 -5.24 10.46
C GLN A 144 -0.07 -4.36 10.30
N ARG A 145 -1.26 -4.86 10.68
CA ARG A 145 -2.50 -4.07 10.67
C ARG A 145 -2.46 -2.93 11.69
N ALA A 146 -1.98 -3.21 12.90
CA ALA A 146 -1.82 -2.19 13.93
C ALA A 146 -0.82 -1.11 13.50
N TRP A 147 0.28 -1.51 12.86
CA TRP A 147 1.27 -0.59 12.32
C TRP A 147 0.68 0.33 11.23
N ILE A 148 -0.12 -0.19 10.30
CA ILE A 148 -0.80 0.65 9.27
C ILE A 148 -1.67 1.71 9.96
N ALA A 149 -2.49 1.29 10.92
CA ALA A 149 -3.35 2.22 11.67
C ALA A 149 -2.54 3.28 12.43
N PHE A 150 -1.42 2.89 13.04
CA PHE A 150 -0.49 3.82 13.70
C PHE A 150 0.09 4.82 12.70
N ARG A 151 0.63 4.35 11.57
CA ARG A 151 1.23 5.19 10.53
C ARG A 151 0.24 6.25 10.05
N ASP A 152 -0.97 5.82 9.70
CA ASP A 152 -1.98 6.71 9.14
C ASP A 152 -2.45 7.73 10.19
N ALA A 153 -2.64 7.31 11.44
CA ALA A 153 -2.98 8.22 12.55
C ALA A 153 -1.87 9.23 12.85
N GLU A 154 -0.60 8.79 12.88
CA GLU A 154 0.52 9.66 13.18
C GLU A 154 0.76 10.69 12.08
N CYS A 155 0.70 10.28 10.81
CA CYS A 155 0.85 11.20 9.69
C CYS A 155 -0.34 12.17 9.59
N SER A 156 -1.56 11.74 9.95
CA SER A 156 -2.72 12.62 10.09
C SER A 156 -2.55 13.64 11.23
N ARG A 157 -2.00 13.21 12.37
CA ARG A 157 -1.69 14.09 13.51
C ARG A 157 -0.68 15.17 13.12
N LEU A 158 0.37 14.79 12.39
CA LEU A 158 1.37 15.74 11.89
C LEU A 158 0.79 16.70 10.84
N TYR A 159 -0.07 16.21 9.94
CA TYR A 159 -0.81 17.06 9.01
C TYR A 159 -1.65 18.12 9.77
N ALA A 160 -2.46 17.68 10.74
CA ALA A 160 -3.36 18.55 11.49
C ALA A 160 -2.62 19.59 12.35
N ARG A 161 -1.45 19.23 12.90
CA ARG A 161 -0.60 20.16 13.65
C ARG A 161 -0.03 21.29 12.79
N ASN A 162 0.08 21.09 11.48
CA ASN A 162 0.63 22.07 10.53
C ASN A 162 -0.51 22.78 9.77
N MET A 163 -1.51 23.30 10.46
CA MET A 163 -2.77 23.75 9.84
C MET A 163 -2.59 24.82 8.74
N ASP A 164 -1.57 25.68 8.87
CA ASP A 164 -1.37 26.83 7.97
C ASP A 164 -0.50 26.48 6.75
N GLY A 165 -0.97 26.88 5.56
CA GLY A 165 -0.22 26.76 4.32
C GLY A 165 -0.13 25.35 3.72
N THR A 166 0.73 25.21 2.73
CA THR A 166 0.92 23.96 1.95
C THR A 166 1.93 23.00 2.58
N ILE A 167 2.68 23.44 3.60
CA ILE A 167 3.72 22.63 4.26
C ILE A 167 3.18 21.35 4.91
N ARG A 168 1.91 21.34 5.35
CA ARG A 168 1.25 20.14 5.89
C ARG A 168 1.27 18.94 4.97
N PHE A 169 1.18 19.16 3.65
CA PHE A 169 1.20 18.07 2.68
C PHE A 169 2.61 17.45 2.63
N THR A 170 3.65 18.27 2.65
CA THR A 170 5.04 17.80 2.68
C THR A 170 5.36 17.09 3.99
N VAL A 171 4.90 17.62 5.13
CA VAL A 171 5.08 16.97 6.44
C VAL A 171 4.40 15.61 6.48
N ALA A 172 3.18 15.50 5.94
CA ALA A 172 2.47 14.22 5.87
C ALA A 172 3.16 13.22 4.92
N ALA A 173 3.62 13.67 3.75
CA ALA A 173 4.35 12.83 2.80
C ALA A 173 5.68 12.33 3.38
N ALA A 174 6.45 13.21 4.03
CA ALA A 174 7.68 12.85 4.73
C ALA A 174 7.44 11.83 5.84
N CYS A 175 6.34 11.98 6.60
CA CYS A 175 5.93 11.01 7.61
C CYS A 175 5.61 9.63 7.00
N GLN A 176 4.83 9.59 5.92
CA GLN A 176 4.47 8.37 5.23
C GLN A 176 5.71 7.65 4.70
N ASN A 177 6.63 8.39 4.08
CA ASN A 177 7.92 7.87 3.61
C ASN A 177 8.74 7.26 4.74
N ARG A 178 9.01 8.04 5.79
CA ARG A 178 9.85 7.62 6.92
C ARG A 178 9.29 6.38 7.61
N LEU A 179 8.01 6.38 7.97
CA LEU A 179 7.40 5.25 8.69
C LEU A 179 7.33 3.98 7.84
N THR A 180 7.10 4.11 6.54
CA THR A 180 7.13 2.96 5.61
C THR A 180 8.54 2.40 5.47
N ALA A 181 9.55 3.27 5.35
CA ALA A 181 10.95 2.87 5.30
C ALA A 181 11.41 2.16 6.59
N GLU A 182 11.11 2.76 7.75
CA GLU A 182 11.43 2.17 9.06
C GLU A 182 10.83 0.77 9.21
N ARG A 183 9.58 0.56 8.79
CA ARG A 183 8.93 -0.75 8.86
C ARG A 183 9.52 -1.76 7.88
N ALA A 184 9.86 -1.32 6.67
CA ALA A 184 10.54 -2.16 5.68
C ALA A 184 11.89 -2.65 6.22
N ILE A 185 12.65 -1.76 6.87
CA ILE A 185 13.94 -2.07 7.49
C ILE A 185 13.76 -3.00 8.69
N GLU A 186 12.80 -2.72 9.58
CA GLU A 186 12.51 -3.56 10.75
C GLU A 186 12.19 -5.00 10.34
N LEU A 187 11.27 -5.20 9.39
CA LEU A 187 10.93 -6.53 8.89
C LEU A 187 12.08 -7.18 8.11
N SER A 188 13.02 -6.43 7.55
CA SER A 188 14.20 -7.04 6.91
C SER A 188 15.26 -7.51 7.91
N GLN A 189 15.12 -7.15 9.19
CA GLN A 189 16.06 -7.44 10.26
C GLN A 189 15.52 -8.48 11.26
N SER A 190 14.23 -8.81 11.23
CA SER A 190 13.61 -9.84 12.08
C SER A 190 14.11 -11.26 11.81
N ASP A 191 14.81 -11.47 10.69
CA ASP A 191 15.45 -12.72 10.26
C ASP A 191 16.83 -13.00 10.90
N ALA A 192 17.27 -12.23 11.89
CA ALA A 192 18.54 -12.49 12.58
C ALA A 192 18.34 -13.53 13.71
N PRO A 193 18.88 -14.77 13.58
CA PRO A 193 19.02 -15.68 14.72
C PRO A 193 19.98 -15.12 15.80
#